data_AF-A0A8C0QMQ6-F1
#
_entry.id   AF-A0A8C0QMQ6-F1
#
_cell.length_a   1.000
_cell.length_b   1.000
_cell.length_c   1.000
_cell.angle_alpha   90.00
_cell.angle_beta   90.00
_cell.angle_gamma   90.00
#
_symmetry.space_group_name_H-M   'P 1'
#
loop_
_entity.id
_entity.type
_entity.pdbx_description
1 polymer ?
#
loop_
_entity_poly.entity_id
_entity_poly.type
_entity_poly.pdbx_seq_one_letter_code
_entity_poly.pdbx_strand_id
1 'polypeptide(L)'
;MVPAPRARADVRRARPPPLPRAHVPPGPGLRRRRFTSVATLMAGPLWRAAAFVQRHRAGLLVGSCAGLFGAQISYHLFPDPVIRWLYQYWPQGQPAPLSPELQSLFQEVLQDVGIPSGHSYEAFTSFTFQPVSAGFPRLPAGAIVGIPATFLGGTLIDSDHPVVVHGQRVNWQSPAGTRLRDALTLSRDAQKFALAKEVVYLESSTAALQALLAPACLAGTWALGVGAKHALGLYGGPMNLRAAFNLAAAVAGFVAYAFSTDSLTHALEAWLDRRTAALSAAYAQGGVEFYEKILSGNIALRSLLGKRGEQLYTPSGNIVPRHWFRIKHLPYTTRRDSVLQMWRATLNPGHS
;
A
#
# COMPACT_ATOMS: atom_id res chain seq x y z
N MET A 1 75.68 34.24 89.55
CA MET A 1 74.67 34.07 88.48
C MET A 1 73.46 34.93 88.85
N VAL A 2 73.25 36.22 88.54
CA VAL A 2 73.80 37.22 87.59
C VAL A 2 73.47 36.85 86.12
N PRO A 3 72.90 37.76 85.29
CA PRO A 3 71.46 37.83 84.99
C PRO A 3 71.13 38.02 83.48
N ALA A 4 69.83 38.03 83.11
CA ALA A 4 69.25 38.67 81.89
C ALA A 4 69.86 38.26 80.51
N PRO A 5 69.42 38.77 79.32
CA PRO A 5 68.32 39.68 78.99
C PRO A 5 67.43 39.27 77.77
N ARG A 6 66.45 40.15 77.53
CA ARG A 6 65.54 40.36 76.38
C ARG A 6 66.07 39.99 74.97
N ALA A 7 65.13 39.61 74.09
CA ALA A 7 65.09 40.12 72.70
C ALA A 7 63.65 40.14 72.14
N ARG A 8 63.44 41.05 71.18
CA ARG A 8 62.18 41.57 70.64
C ARG A 8 61.54 40.70 69.54
N ALA A 9 60.21 40.85 69.46
CA ALA A 9 59.33 40.99 68.28
C ALA A 9 59.43 40.00 67.11
N ASP A 10 58.28 39.43 66.71
CA ASP A 10 57.75 39.75 65.38
C ASP A 10 56.22 39.53 65.27
N VAL A 11 55.61 40.34 64.42
CA VAL A 11 54.18 40.50 64.19
C VAL A 11 53.73 39.57 63.07
N ARG A 12 52.80 38.64 63.32
CA ARG A 12 51.84 38.18 62.29
C ARG A 12 50.46 37.90 62.88
N ARG A 13 49.48 38.68 62.41
CA ARG A 13 48.04 38.57 62.69
C ARG A 13 47.49 37.28 62.08
N ALA A 14 46.90 36.42 62.91
CA ALA A 14 45.91 35.43 62.51
C ALA A 14 44.58 35.80 63.21
N ARG A 15 43.50 35.98 62.45
CA ARG A 15 42.15 36.17 63.02
C ARG A 15 41.36 34.84 62.97
N PRO A 16 40.72 34.44 64.08
CA PRO A 16 39.92 33.22 64.20
C PRO A 16 38.45 33.45 63.77
N PRO A 17 37.61 32.39 63.74
CA PRO A 17 36.46 32.27 62.84
C PRO A 17 35.16 32.87 63.42
N PRO A 18 34.15 33.19 62.58
CA PRO A 18 32.82 33.53 63.06
C PRO A 18 31.87 32.30 63.14
N LEU A 19 31.05 32.34 64.19
CA LEU A 19 29.95 31.45 64.60
C LEU A 19 28.76 31.41 63.60
N PRO A 20 27.83 30.43 63.72
CA PRO A 20 26.96 30.00 62.63
C PRO A 20 25.77 30.93 62.37
N ARG A 21 25.44 31.12 61.09
CA ARG A 21 24.22 31.83 60.65
C ARG A 21 23.08 30.85 60.37
N ALA A 22 21.90 31.28 60.79
CA ALA A 22 20.62 30.59 60.70
C ALA A 22 20.24 30.15 59.27
N HIS A 23 19.57 29.00 59.20
CA HIS A 23 19.01 28.42 57.98
C HIS A 23 17.79 29.25 57.53
N VAL A 24 17.91 29.93 56.38
CA VAL A 24 16.79 30.55 55.66
C VAL A 24 16.34 29.57 54.56
N PRO A 25 15.03 29.26 54.42
CA PRO A 25 14.58 28.37 53.35
C PRO A 25 14.69 29.07 51.97
N PRO A 26 15.02 28.35 50.89
CA PRO A 26 15.12 28.95 49.58
C PRO A 26 13.74 29.33 49.04
N GLY A 27 13.59 30.60 48.64
CA GLY A 27 12.39 31.10 47.96
C GLY A 27 12.14 30.41 46.60
N PRO A 28 10.89 30.42 46.10
CA PRO A 28 10.49 29.68 44.90
C PRO A 28 10.92 30.44 43.63
N GLY A 29 12.22 30.44 43.34
CA GLY A 29 12.81 31.34 42.33
C GLY A 29 13.50 30.68 41.13
N LEU A 30 13.74 29.37 41.11
CA LEU A 30 14.68 28.79 40.11
C LEU A 30 14.19 27.61 39.26
N ARG A 31 12.95 27.11 39.44
CA ARG A 31 12.42 26.06 38.54
C ARG A 31 11.66 26.58 37.31
N ARG A 32 11.30 27.87 37.26
CA ARG A 32 10.50 28.45 36.16
C ARG A 32 11.29 28.98 34.96
N ARG A 33 12.62 29.12 35.04
CA ARG A 33 13.45 29.72 33.96
C ARG A 33 13.99 28.73 32.92
N ARG A 34 14.00 27.42 33.19
CA ARG A 34 14.49 26.42 32.20
C ARG A 34 13.39 25.93 31.23
N PHE A 35 12.12 25.97 31.63
CA PHE A 35 11.00 25.60 30.76
C PHE A 35 10.60 26.71 29.77
N THR A 36 10.83 27.98 30.11
CA THR A 36 10.53 29.11 29.21
C THR A 36 11.51 29.21 28.05
N SER A 37 12.80 28.88 28.23
CA SER A 37 13.82 29.06 27.19
C SER A 37 13.67 28.11 25.99
N VAL A 38 13.22 26.87 26.22
CA VAL A 38 12.98 25.89 25.13
C VAL A 38 11.73 26.25 24.31
N ALA A 39 10.71 26.81 24.96
CA ALA A 39 9.48 27.25 24.30
C ALA A 39 9.72 28.46 23.37
N THR A 40 10.59 29.41 23.75
CA THR A 40 10.97 30.55 22.89
C THR A 40 11.89 30.14 21.72
N LEU A 41 12.77 29.14 21.92
CA LEU A 41 13.66 28.62 20.87
C LEU A 41 12.90 27.88 19.76
N MET A 42 11.81 27.18 20.09
CA MET A 42 10.96 26.49 19.10
C MET A 42 9.90 27.40 18.46
N ALA A 43 9.52 28.50 19.12
CA ALA A 43 8.51 29.44 18.60
C ALA A 43 8.97 30.19 17.33
N GLY A 44 10.25 30.55 17.23
CA GLY A 44 10.79 31.26 16.07
C GLY A 44 10.72 30.46 14.76
N PRO A 45 11.21 29.21 14.72
CA PRO A 45 11.10 28.33 13.56
C PRO A 45 9.63 28.00 13.20
N LEU A 46 8.78 27.71 14.19
CA LEU A 46 7.37 27.40 13.96
C LEU A 46 6.58 28.59 13.39
N TRP A 47 6.86 29.80 13.86
CA TRP A 47 6.23 31.01 13.33
C TRP A 47 6.69 31.33 11.90
N ARG A 48 7.98 31.14 11.59
CA ARG A 48 8.50 31.24 10.21
C ARG A 48 7.87 30.21 9.29
N ALA A 49 7.73 28.95 9.75
CA ALA A 49 7.04 27.91 9.01
C ALA A 49 5.56 28.25 8.78
N ALA A 50 4.85 28.74 9.80
CA ALA A 50 3.46 29.17 9.66
C ALA A 50 3.31 30.32 8.67
N ALA A 51 4.18 31.34 8.73
CA ALA A 51 4.19 32.46 7.78
C ALA A 51 4.47 31.99 6.34
N PHE A 52 5.42 31.06 6.18
CA PHE A 52 5.73 30.45 4.89
C PHE A 52 4.52 29.67 4.33
N VAL A 53 3.88 28.84 5.14
CA VAL A 53 2.68 28.07 4.74
C VAL A 53 1.53 28.99 4.34
N GLN A 54 1.32 30.10 5.07
CA GLN A 54 0.29 31.08 4.71
C GLN A 54 0.60 31.77 3.37
N ARG A 55 1.85 32.16 3.15
CA ARG A 55 2.29 32.84 1.92
C ARG A 55 2.25 31.92 0.68
N HIS A 56 2.57 30.64 0.85
CA HIS A 56 2.72 29.68 -0.26
C HIS A 56 1.64 28.59 -0.30
N ARG A 57 0.48 28.80 0.34
CA ARG A 57 -0.59 27.80 0.48
C ARG A 57 -0.99 27.09 -0.82
N ALA A 58 -1.11 27.84 -1.93
CA ALA A 58 -1.48 27.28 -3.22
C ALA A 58 -0.34 26.44 -3.83
N GLY A 59 0.90 26.94 -3.77
CA GLY A 59 2.08 26.20 -4.21
C GLY A 59 2.31 24.92 -3.41
N LEU A 60 2.08 24.95 -2.10
CA LEU A 60 2.14 23.76 -1.23
C LEU A 60 1.07 22.74 -1.59
N LEU A 61 -0.16 23.18 -1.87
CA LEU A 61 -1.23 22.28 -2.30
C LEU A 61 -0.88 21.62 -3.65
N VAL A 62 -0.49 22.42 -4.64
CA VAL A 62 -0.10 21.91 -5.96
C VAL A 62 1.07 20.94 -5.85
N GLY A 63 2.13 21.30 -5.10
CA GLY A 63 3.26 20.43 -4.85
C GLY A 63 2.87 19.14 -4.13
N SER A 64 1.95 19.20 -3.16
CA SER A 64 1.45 18.00 -2.46
C SER A 64 0.62 17.11 -3.38
N CYS A 65 -0.27 17.68 -4.19
CA CYS A 65 -1.06 16.94 -5.18
C CYS A 65 -0.17 16.27 -6.23
N ALA A 66 0.80 17.00 -6.78
CA ALA A 66 1.77 16.47 -7.73
C ALA A 66 2.61 15.35 -7.10
N GLY A 67 3.05 15.53 -5.85
CA GLY A 67 3.80 14.52 -5.11
C GLY A 67 2.99 13.25 -4.84
N LEU A 68 1.73 13.38 -4.42
CA LEU A 68 0.83 12.24 -4.19
C LEU A 68 0.56 11.47 -5.49
N PHE A 69 0.24 12.18 -6.56
CA PHE A 69 0.03 11.58 -7.87
C PHE A 69 1.29 10.85 -8.36
N GLY A 70 2.43 11.56 -8.36
CA GLY A 70 3.72 11.04 -8.80
C GLY A 70 4.15 9.80 -8.00
N ALA A 71 3.97 9.81 -6.69
CA ALA A 71 4.29 8.66 -5.84
C ALA A 71 3.43 7.44 -6.20
N GLN A 72 2.12 7.61 -6.37
CA GLN A 72 1.21 6.49 -6.70
C GLN A 72 1.44 5.92 -8.10
N ILE A 73 1.76 6.76 -9.09
CA ILE A 73 1.93 6.33 -10.48
C ILE A 73 3.36 5.90 -10.83
N SER A 74 4.33 6.17 -9.95
CA SER A 74 5.77 5.99 -10.21
C SER A 74 6.14 4.61 -10.75
N TYR A 75 5.66 3.53 -10.12
CA TYR A 75 5.95 2.16 -10.55
C TYR A 75 5.22 1.76 -11.86
N HIS A 76 4.20 2.51 -12.27
CA HIS A 76 3.58 2.37 -13.59
C HIS A 76 4.29 3.20 -14.67
N LEU A 77 5.00 4.26 -14.32
CA LEU A 77 5.81 5.02 -15.29
C LEU A 77 7.13 4.32 -15.60
N PHE A 78 7.67 3.59 -14.62
CA PHE A 78 8.94 2.86 -14.72
C PHE A 78 8.75 1.40 -14.30
N PRO A 79 7.98 0.60 -15.06
CA PRO A 79 7.69 -0.79 -14.69
C PRO A 79 8.95 -1.68 -14.73
N ASP A 80 9.86 -1.46 -15.68
CA ASP A 80 11.21 -2.06 -15.71
C ASP A 80 12.22 -1.07 -15.10
N PRO A 81 13.14 -1.48 -14.20
CA PRO A 81 13.37 -2.84 -13.69
C PRO A 81 12.54 -3.22 -12.45
N VAL A 82 11.69 -2.33 -11.94
CA VAL A 82 11.08 -2.46 -10.59
C VAL A 82 10.25 -3.73 -10.44
N ILE A 83 9.33 -3.99 -11.37
CA ILE A 83 8.41 -5.13 -11.28
C ILE A 83 9.15 -6.45 -11.49
N ARG A 84 10.09 -6.50 -12.44
CA ARG A 84 10.92 -7.70 -12.65
C ARG A 84 11.79 -7.98 -11.44
N TRP A 85 12.43 -6.96 -10.88
CA TRP A 85 13.22 -7.12 -9.66
C TRP A 85 12.38 -7.68 -8.49
N LEU A 86 11.12 -7.23 -8.34
CA LEU A 86 10.24 -7.67 -7.27
C LEU A 86 9.65 -9.06 -7.46
N TYR A 87 9.38 -9.49 -8.69
CA TYR A 87 8.52 -10.65 -8.96
C TYR A 87 9.13 -11.72 -9.86
N GLN A 88 10.29 -11.48 -10.47
CA GLN A 88 10.94 -12.45 -11.36
C GLN A 88 11.13 -13.79 -10.65
N TYR A 89 10.85 -14.87 -11.37
CA TYR A 89 11.12 -16.23 -10.90
C TYR A 89 12.60 -16.56 -11.11
N TRP A 90 13.27 -17.02 -10.05
CA TRP A 90 14.70 -17.33 -10.05
C TRP A 90 14.97 -18.79 -9.65
N PRO A 91 14.60 -19.79 -10.47
CA PRO A 91 14.98 -21.16 -10.20
C PRO A 91 16.51 -21.26 -10.22
N GLN A 92 17.08 -21.87 -9.17
CA GLN A 92 18.53 -22.11 -9.07
C GLN A 92 19.39 -20.84 -9.15
N GLY A 93 18.83 -19.68 -8.77
CA GLY A 93 19.55 -18.40 -8.74
C GLY A 93 19.73 -17.72 -10.10
N GLN A 94 19.07 -18.20 -11.16
CA GLN A 94 19.06 -17.58 -12.50
C GLN A 94 17.63 -17.18 -12.88
N PRO A 95 17.44 -16.10 -13.65
CA PRO A 95 16.11 -15.65 -14.02
C PRO A 95 15.51 -16.66 -15.02
N ALA A 96 14.35 -17.21 -14.70
CA ALA A 96 13.66 -18.12 -15.59
C ALA A 96 13.25 -17.40 -16.89
N PRO A 97 13.63 -17.92 -18.08
CA PRO A 97 13.09 -17.40 -19.32
C PRO A 97 11.59 -17.64 -19.40
N LEU A 98 10.92 -16.84 -20.23
CA LEU A 98 9.52 -17.10 -20.57
C LEU A 98 9.47 -18.30 -21.52
N SER A 99 8.72 -19.35 -21.15
CA SER A 99 8.63 -20.54 -22.00
C SER A 99 7.82 -20.24 -23.28
N PRO A 100 8.02 -21.00 -24.37
CA PRO A 100 7.22 -20.85 -25.60
C PRO A 100 5.72 -21.01 -25.35
N GLU A 101 5.32 -21.90 -24.44
CA GLU A 101 3.93 -22.14 -24.07
C GLU A 101 3.31 -20.89 -23.43
N LEU A 102 3.97 -20.29 -22.44
CA LEU A 102 3.48 -19.06 -21.79
C LEU A 102 3.50 -17.87 -22.73
N GLN A 103 4.52 -17.79 -23.60
CA GLN A 103 4.58 -16.77 -24.64
C GLN A 103 3.41 -16.88 -25.60
N SER A 104 3.11 -18.09 -26.08
CA SER A 104 1.97 -18.34 -26.98
C SER A 104 0.63 -17.99 -26.32
N LEU A 105 0.44 -18.39 -25.06
CA LEU A 105 -0.75 -18.08 -24.27
C LEU A 105 -0.92 -16.56 -24.12
N PHE A 106 0.15 -15.85 -23.83
CA PHE A 106 0.10 -14.39 -23.68
C PHE A 106 -0.23 -13.69 -25.01
N GLN A 107 0.37 -14.12 -26.13
CA GLN A 107 0.05 -13.57 -27.44
C GLN A 107 -1.41 -13.83 -27.84
N GLU A 108 -1.93 -15.02 -27.56
CA GLU A 108 -3.34 -15.35 -27.76
C GLU A 108 -4.26 -14.42 -26.96
N VAL A 109 -3.92 -14.12 -25.71
CA VAL A 109 -4.67 -13.17 -24.88
C VAL A 109 -4.61 -11.74 -25.43
N LEU A 110 -3.44 -11.26 -25.88
CA LEU A 110 -3.32 -9.93 -26.51
C LEU A 110 -4.18 -9.84 -27.78
N GLN A 111 -4.24 -10.92 -28.56
CA GLN A 111 -5.09 -11.01 -29.75
C GLN A 111 -6.58 -10.98 -29.39
N ASP A 112 -7.00 -11.79 -28.43
CA ASP A 112 -8.40 -11.87 -27.98
C ASP A 112 -8.91 -10.55 -27.40
N VAL A 113 -8.06 -9.82 -26.67
CA VAL A 113 -8.41 -8.50 -26.11
C VAL A 113 -8.47 -7.42 -27.22
N GLY A 114 -7.80 -7.64 -28.35
CA GLY A 114 -7.78 -6.71 -29.49
C GLY A 114 -6.83 -5.54 -29.28
N ILE A 115 -5.59 -5.82 -28.85
CA ILE A 115 -4.59 -4.79 -28.57
C ILE A 115 -4.20 -4.00 -29.83
N PRO A 116 -4.20 -2.65 -29.80
CA PRO A 116 -3.75 -1.81 -30.91
C PRO A 116 -2.26 -1.99 -31.22
N SER A 117 -1.88 -1.89 -32.50
CA SER A 117 -0.50 -2.11 -32.99
C SER A 117 0.56 -1.16 -32.41
N GLY A 118 0.15 -0.01 -31.87
CA GLY A 118 1.05 0.98 -31.27
C GLY A 118 1.30 0.78 -29.76
N HIS A 119 0.73 -0.26 -29.16
CA HIS A 119 0.88 -0.53 -27.73
C HIS A 119 1.96 -1.59 -27.49
N SER A 120 2.82 -1.35 -26.50
CA SER A 120 3.96 -2.23 -26.18
C SER A 120 3.69 -3.06 -24.92
N TYR A 121 3.91 -4.36 -25.04
CA TYR A 121 3.74 -5.35 -23.97
C TYR A 121 4.95 -6.25 -23.87
N GLU A 122 5.38 -6.50 -22.65
CA GLU A 122 6.43 -7.46 -22.34
C GLU A 122 5.97 -8.42 -21.25
N ALA A 123 6.32 -9.70 -21.38
CA ALA A 123 5.98 -10.72 -20.39
C ALA A 123 7.25 -11.34 -19.79
N PHE A 124 7.18 -11.72 -18.52
CA PHE A 124 8.24 -12.44 -17.83
C PHE A 124 7.67 -13.51 -16.90
N THR A 125 8.47 -14.51 -16.55
CA THR A 125 8.08 -15.57 -15.62
C THR A 125 8.19 -15.06 -14.18
N SER A 126 7.08 -15.08 -13.44
CA SER A 126 6.98 -14.60 -12.06
C SER A 126 6.83 -15.74 -11.05
N PHE A 127 7.30 -15.52 -9.81
CA PHE A 127 7.19 -16.51 -8.74
C PHE A 127 5.83 -16.52 -8.02
N THR A 128 4.97 -15.53 -8.30
CA THR A 128 3.65 -15.40 -7.67
C THR A 128 2.69 -16.46 -8.19
N PHE A 129 1.62 -16.73 -7.43
CA PHE A 129 0.55 -17.65 -7.86
C PHE A 129 -0.50 -17.00 -8.76
N GLN A 130 -0.50 -15.66 -8.83
CA GLN A 130 -1.40 -14.87 -9.66
C GLN A 130 -0.57 -13.96 -10.56
N PRO A 131 -1.06 -13.63 -11.77
CA PRO A 131 -0.41 -12.65 -12.62
C PRO A 131 -0.25 -11.30 -11.92
N VAL A 132 0.82 -10.59 -12.25
CA VAL A 132 1.09 -9.23 -11.79
C VAL A 132 1.34 -8.34 -13.00
N SER A 133 0.96 -7.07 -12.92
CA SER A 133 1.16 -6.15 -14.04
C SER A 133 1.47 -4.73 -13.59
N ALA A 134 2.22 -4.01 -14.42
CA ALA A 134 2.37 -2.56 -14.30
C ALA A 134 2.75 -1.95 -15.65
N GLY A 135 2.74 -0.63 -15.72
CA GLY A 135 3.05 0.11 -16.94
C GLY A 135 1.84 0.77 -17.60
N PHE A 136 2.13 1.43 -18.72
CA PHE A 136 1.15 2.01 -19.62
C PHE A 136 1.51 1.61 -21.05
N PRO A 137 0.72 0.74 -21.70
CA PRO A 137 1.07 0.19 -23.01
C PRO A 137 1.28 1.25 -24.11
N ARG A 138 0.63 2.41 -23.95
CA ARG A 138 0.68 3.57 -24.86
C ARG A 138 1.95 4.42 -24.72
N LEU A 139 2.70 4.26 -23.64
CA LEU A 139 3.91 5.05 -23.38
C LEU A 139 5.14 4.29 -23.88
N PRO A 140 6.26 5.01 -24.14
CA PRO A 140 7.49 4.37 -24.61
C PRO A 140 8.04 3.29 -23.66
N ALA A 141 7.79 3.41 -22.36
CA ALA A 141 8.18 2.41 -21.36
C ALA A 141 7.32 1.12 -21.43
N GLY A 142 6.20 1.15 -22.16
CA GLY A 142 5.30 0.02 -22.35
C GLY A 142 4.63 -0.47 -21.06
N ALA A 143 4.14 -1.70 -21.13
CA ALA A 143 3.61 -2.42 -19.98
C ALA A 143 4.23 -3.81 -19.83
N ILE A 144 4.32 -4.27 -18.59
CA ILE A 144 4.96 -5.53 -18.22
C ILE A 144 3.94 -6.41 -17.49
N VAL A 145 3.89 -7.67 -17.87
CA VAL A 145 3.03 -8.70 -17.25
C VAL A 145 3.90 -9.85 -16.74
N GLY A 146 3.87 -10.07 -15.43
CA GLY A 146 4.44 -11.24 -14.79
C GLY A 146 3.46 -12.41 -14.85
N ILE A 147 3.85 -13.47 -15.54
CA ILE A 147 3.06 -14.69 -15.71
C ILE A 147 3.51 -15.72 -14.67
N PRO A 148 2.61 -16.27 -13.84
CA PRO A 148 2.99 -17.26 -12.83
C PRO A 148 3.69 -18.46 -13.45
N ALA A 149 4.84 -18.84 -12.90
CA ALA A 149 5.53 -20.06 -13.31
C ALA A 149 4.58 -21.28 -13.21
N THR A 150 3.68 -21.30 -12.22
CA THR A 150 2.69 -22.36 -11.99
C THR A 150 1.74 -22.62 -13.16
N PHE A 151 1.62 -21.71 -14.14
CA PHE A 151 0.81 -21.92 -15.34
C PHE A 151 1.38 -23.02 -16.25
N LEU A 152 2.66 -23.33 -16.11
CA LEU A 152 3.31 -24.48 -16.76
C LEU A 152 2.84 -25.84 -16.22
N GLY A 153 2.04 -25.86 -15.15
CA GLY A 153 1.44 -27.06 -14.60
C GLY A 153 2.43 -27.96 -13.84
N GLY A 154 2.20 -29.28 -13.93
CA GLY A 154 2.85 -30.32 -13.11
C GLY A 154 4.37 -30.28 -13.10
N THR A 155 5.03 -29.72 -14.12
CA THR A 155 6.49 -29.66 -14.25
C THR A 155 7.20 -28.91 -13.12
N LEU A 156 6.52 -27.96 -12.45
CA LEU A 156 7.09 -27.22 -11.31
C LEU A 156 6.64 -27.75 -9.95
N ILE A 157 5.42 -28.27 -9.85
CA ILE A 157 4.86 -28.74 -8.57
C ILE A 157 5.31 -30.19 -8.27
N ASP A 158 5.72 -30.94 -9.30
CA ASP A 158 6.27 -32.30 -9.21
C ASP A 158 7.81 -32.31 -9.22
N SER A 159 8.44 -31.13 -9.30
CA SER A 159 9.90 -31.00 -9.17
C SER A 159 10.31 -31.07 -7.70
N ASP A 160 11.50 -31.63 -7.41
CA ASP A 160 12.12 -31.74 -6.07
C ASP A 160 12.40 -30.38 -5.38
N HIS A 161 11.90 -29.28 -5.94
CA HIS A 161 12.10 -27.93 -5.44
C HIS A 161 11.10 -27.60 -4.31
N PRO A 162 11.59 -27.31 -3.09
CA PRO A 162 10.71 -27.00 -1.98
C PRO A 162 10.05 -25.63 -2.20
N VAL A 163 8.73 -25.62 -2.40
CA VAL A 163 7.96 -24.38 -2.39
C VAL A 163 7.81 -23.90 -0.95
N VAL A 164 8.22 -22.65 -0.70
CA VAL A 164 8.18 -22.02 0.62
C VAL A 164 7.12 -20.93 0.61
N VAL A 165 6.11 -21.08 1.46
CA VAL A 165 5.08 -20.06 1.68
C VAL A 165 5.23 -19.52 3.10
N HIS A 166 5.44 -18.21 3.24
CA HIS A 166 5.64 -17.55 4.53
C HIS A 166 6.72 -18.20 5.43
N GLY A 167 7.78 -18.74 4.81
CA GLY A 167 8.88 -19.40 5.52
C GLY A 167 8.62 -20.87 5.86
N GLN A 168 7.46 -21.42 5.50
CA GLN A 168 7.12 -22.83 5.69
C GLN A 168 7.20 -23.58 4.36
N ARG A 169 7.94 -24.69 4.35
CA ARG A 169 7.96 -25.60 3.20
C ARG A 169 6.61 -26.30 3.08
N VAL A 170 6.03 -26.29 1.89
CA VAL A 170 4.77 -26.99 1.62
C VAL A 170 5.06 -28.49 1.49
N ASN A 171 4.41 -29.29 2.32
CA ASN A 171 4.37 -30.74 2.11
C ASN A 171 3.26 -31.09 1.12
N TRP A 172 3.62 -31.35 -0.14
CA TRP A 172 2.70 -31.69 -1.22
C TRP A 172 1.90 -32.98 -0.98
N GLN A 173 2.44 -33.92 -0.18
CA GLN A 173 1.78 -35.18 0.17
C GLN A 173 0.71 -35.02 1.26
N SER A 174 0.70 -33.89 1.97
CA SER A 174 -0.34 -33.61 2.95
C SER A 174 -1.69 -33.29 2.27
N PRO A 175 -2.84 -33.55 2.92
CA PRO A 175 -4.15 -33.21 2.35
C PRO A 175 -4.27 -31.73 1.95
N ALA A 176 -3.69 -30.82 2.74
CA ALA A 176 -3.69 -29.39 2.44
C ALA A 176 -2.72 -29.04 1.29
N GLY A 177 -1.57 -29.71 1.21
CA GLY A 177 -0.62 -29.55 0.10
C GLY A 177 -1.20 -30.04 -1.23
N THR A 178 -1.88 -31.18 -1.23
CA THR A 178 -2.58 -31.70 -2.43
C THR A 178 -3.66 -30.72 -2.89
N ARG A 179 -4.50 -30.21 -1.97
CA ARG A 179 -5.49 -29.16 -2.30
C ARG A 179 -4.85 -27.90 -2.87
N LEU A 180 -3.70 -27.48 -2.33
CA LEU A 180 -2.97 -26.32 -2.85
C LEU A 180 -2.44 -26.59 -4.27
N ARG A 181 -1.86 -27.76 -4.53
CA ARG A 181 -1.40 -28.15 -5.87
C ARG A 181 -2.56 -28.13 -6.87
N ASP A 182 -3.69 -28.71 -6.50
CA ASP A 182 -4.88 -28.75 -7.35
C ASP A 182 -5.42 -27.33 -7.60
N ALA A 183 -5.35 -26.44 -6.61
CA ALA A 183 -5.73 -25.04 -6.74
C ALA A 183 -4.78 -24.22 -7.63
N LEU A 184 -3.49 -24.55 -7.66
CA LEU A 184 -2.52 -23.89 -8.54
C LEU A 184 -2.57 -24.41 -9.98
N THR A 185 -3.21 -25.55 -10.21
CA THR A 185 -3.41 -26.13 -11.54
C THR A 185 -4.68 -25.56 -12.17
N LEU A 186 -4.49 -24.57 -13.05
CA LEU A 186 -5.55 -23.90 -13.80
C LEU A 186 -5.69 -24.50 -15.20
N SER A 187 -6.92 -24.63 -15.69
CA SER A 187 -7.18 -24.89 -17.11
C SER A 187 -6.68 -23.74 -17.99
N ARG A 188 -6.54 -24.00 -19.30
CA ARG A 188 -6.12 -22.98 -20.26
C ARG A 188 -7.07 -21.77 -20.26
N ASP A 189 -8.38 -21.98 -20.19
CA ASP A 189 -9.36 -20.89 -20.16
C ASP A 189 -9.24 -20.04 -18.88
N ALA A 190 -8.98 -20.67 -17.73
CA ALA A 190 -8.73 -19.96 -16.48
C ALA A 190 -7.43 -19.16 -16.51
N GLN A 191 -6.38 -19.70 -17.13
CA GLN A 191 -5.12 -18.98 -17.36
C GLN A 191 -5.31 -17.78 -18.30
N LYS A 192 -6.05 -17.97 -19.40
CA LYS A 192 -6.42 -16.87 -20.32
C LYS A 192 -7.19 -15.78 -19.60
N PHE A 193 -8.21 -16.12 -18.82
CA PHE A 193 -8.95 -15.14 -18.01
C PHE A 193 -8.05 -14.37 -17.04
N ALA A 194 -7.18 -15.07 -16.32
CA ALA A 194 -6.26 -14.45 -15.36
C ALA A 194 -5.34 -13.40 -16.03
N LEU A 195 -4.80 -13.72 -17.20
CA LEU A 195 -3.94 -12.80 -17.97
C LEU A 195 -4.74 -11.67 -18.62
N ALA A 196 -5.87 -11.98 -19.24
CA ALA A 196 -6.70 -11.00 -19.93
C ALA A 196 -7.20 -9.92 -18.96
N LYS A 197 -7.50 -10.28 -17.71
CA LYS A 197 -7.86 -9.31 -16.67
C LYS A 197 -6.75 -8.28 -16.43
N GLU A 198 -5.48 -8.72 -16.38
CA GLU A 198 -4.33 -7.80 -16.24
C GLU A 198 -4.13 -6.94 -17.50
N VAL A 199 -4.30 -7.51 -18.68
CA VAL A 199 -4.20 -6.77 -19.95
C VAL A 199 -5.30 -5.70 -20.05
N VAL A 200 -6.55 -6.04 -19.71
CA VAL A 200 -7.67 -5.08 -19.65
C VAL A 200 -7.41 -3.98 -18.61
N TYR A 201 -6.81 -4.33 -17.45
CA TYR A 201 -6.39 -3.35 -16.45
C TYR A 201 -5.36 -2.36 -17.03
N LEU A 202 -4.32 -2.85 -17.71
CA LEU A 202 -3.31 -2.00 -18.33
C LEU A 202 -3.88 -1.11 -19.45
N GLU A 203 -4.77 -1.63 -20.29
CA GLU A 203 -5.40 -0.87 -21.38
C GLU A 203 -6.35 0.23 -20.89
N SER A 204 -7.00 0.02 -19.75
CA SER A 204 -8.06 0.89 -19.26
C SER A 204 -7.58 2.11 -18.47
N SER A 205 -6.25 2.27 -18.28
CA SER A 205 -5.67 3.40 -17.53
C SER A 205 -6.23 3.54 -16.10
N THR A 206 -6.73 2.45 -15.53
CA THR A 206 -7.26 2.34 -14.15
C THR A 206 -6.25 2.79 -13.11
N ALA A 207 -4.97 2.46 -13.32
CA ALA A 207 -3.86 2.92 -12.48
C ALA A 207 -3.81 4.45 -12.36
N ALA A 208 -3.98 5.16 -13.48
CA ALA A 208 -4.00 6.62 -13.49
C ALA A 208 -5.25 7.19 -12.79
N LEU A 209 -6.41 6.55 -13.00
CA LEU A 209 -7.65 6.94 -12.33
C LEU A 209 -7.55 6.78 -10.80
N GLN A 210 -6.99 5.67 -10.32
CA GLN A 210 -6.74 5.45 -8.90
C GLN A 210 -5.71 6.46 -8.35
N ALA A 211 -4.66 6.77 -9.13
CA ALA A 211 -3.63 7.74 -8.74
C ALA A 211 -4.16 9.17 -8.56
N LEU A 212 -5.22 9.55 -9.29
CA LEU A 212 -5.82 10.88 -9.21
C LEU A 212 -6.65 11.11 -7.93
N LEU A 213 -7.09 10.04 -7.27
CA LEU A 213 -8.07 10.17 -6.20
C LEU A 213 -7.51 10.84 -4.95
N ALA A 214 -6.29 10.51 -4.52
CA ALA A 214 -5.65 11.16 -3.38
C ALA A 214 -5.45 12.68 -3.61
N PRO A 215 -4.88 13.14 -4.75
CA PRO A 215 -4.85 14.56 -5.12
C PRO A 215 -6.23 15.22 -5.15
N ALA A 216 -7.24 14.57 -5.75
CA ALA A 216 -8.58 15.11 -5.85
C ALA A 216 -9.23 15.31 -4.48
N CYS A 217 -9.13 14.32 -3.60
CA CYS A 217 -9.64 14.42 -2.22
C CYS A 217 -8.88 15.48 -1.41
N LEU A 218 -7.56 15.60 -1.58
CA LEU A 218 -6.77 16.63 -0.89
C LEU A 218 -7.19 18.04 -1.34
N ALA A 219 -7.26 18.27 -2.65
CA ALA A 219 -7.68 19.54 -3.22
C ALA A 219 -9.12 19.90 -2.84
N GLY A 220 -10.03 18.92 -2.91
CA GLY A 220 -11.43 19.07 -2.49
C GLY A 220 -11.55 19.42 -1.01
N THR A 221 -10.83 18.70 -0.14
CA THR A 221 -10.80 18.98 1.31
C THR A 221 -10.30 20.39 1.60
N TRP A 222 -9.24 20.81 0.91
CA TRP A 222 -8.72 22.17 1.05
C TRP A 222 -9.73 23.22 0.60
N ALA A 223 -10.32 23.07 -0.60
CA ALA A 223 -11.26 24.02 -1.17
C ALA A 223 -12.54 24.15 -0.32
N LEU A 224 -13.13 23.02 0.06
CA LEU A 224 -14.31 22.98 0.92
C LEU A 224 -14.01 23.52 2.32
N GLY A 225 -12.85 23.18 2.87
CA GLY A 225 -12.42 23.70 4.17
C GLY A 225 -12.26 25.22 4.16
N VAL A 226 -11.66 25.79 3.12
CA VAL A 226 -11.54 27.25 2.94
C VAL A 226 -12.92 27.89 2.77
N GLY A 227 -13.77 27.35 1.89
CA GLY A 227 -15.12 27.86 1.66
C GLY A 227 -15.99 27.84 2.92
N ALA A 228 -16.00 26.73 3.65
CA ALA A 228 -16.75 26.59 4.90
C ALA A 228 -16.26 27.56 5.98
N LYS A 229 -14.93 27.77 6.12
CA LYS A 229 -14.40 28.79 7.05
C LYS A 229 -14.83 30.21 6.68
N HIS A 230 -14.94 30.53 5.40
CA HIS A 230 -15.46 31.82 4.94
C HIS A 230 -16.95 31.96 5.25
N ALA A 231 -17.76 30.96 4.90
CA ALA A 231 -19.20 30.97 5.13
C ALA A 231 -19.57 31.06 6.62
N LEU A 232 -18.79 30.41 7.50
CA LEU A 232 -19.00 30.40 8.95
C LEU A 232 -18.33 31.59 9.68
N GLY A 233 -17.69 32.52 8.96
CA GLY A 233 -16.99 33.67 9.58
C GLY A 233 -15.80 33.30 10.47
N LEU A 234 -15.28 32.06 10.37
CA LEU A 234 -14.29 31.52 11.30
C LEU A 234 -12.91 32.18 11.18
N TYR A 235 -12.65 32.92 10.10
CA TYR A 235 -11.40 33.67 9.94
C TYR A 235 -11.21 34.79 10.97
N GLY A 236 -12.31 35.40 11.45
CA GLY A 236 -12.28 36.37 12.55
C GLY A 236 -12.29 35.73 13.95
N GLY A 237 -12.45 34.41 14.04
CA GLY A 237 -12.61 33.68 15.30
C GLY A 237 -11.29 33.33 16.01
N PRO A 238 -11.37 32.85 17.27
CA PRO A 238 -10.21 32.49 18.07
C PRO A 238 -9.40 31.37 17.41
N MET A 239 -8.08 31.37 17.60
CA MET A 239 -7.15 30.42 16.97
C MET A 239 -7.53 28.96 17.23
N ASN A 240 -7.99 28.64 18.44
CA ASN A 240 -8.37 27.28 18.83
C ASN A 240 -9.54 26.74 18.00
N LEU A 241 -10.53 27.59 17.70
CA LEU A 241 -11.69 27.19 16.90
C LEU A 241 -11.28 26.93 15.45
N ARG A 242 -10.39 27.76 14.89
CA ARG A 242 -9.82 27.55 13.55
C ARG A 242 -8.99 26.26 13.47
N ALA A 243 -8.20 25.98 14.51
CA ALA A 243 -7.41 24.75 14.60
C ALA A 243 -8.31 23.52 14.70
N ALA A 244 -9.32 23.54 15.57
CA ALA A 244 -10.30 22.47 15.71
C ALA A 244 -11.06 22.21 14.40
N PHE A 245 -11.48 23.26 13.71
CA PHE A 245 -12.15 23.14 12.42
C PHE A 245 -11.24 22.52 11.35
N ASN A 246 -9.98 22.97 11.23
CA ASN A 246 -9.04 22.39 10.27
C ASN A 246 -8.76 20.91 10.57
N LEU A 247 -8.67 20.53 11.85
CA LEU A 247 -8.52 19.13 12.23
C LEU A 247 -9.76 18.30 11.84
N ALA A 248 -10.96 18.81 12.13
CA ALA A 248 -12.21 18.15 11.73
C ALA A 248 -12.32 18.01 10.20
N ALA A 249 -11.97 19.06 9.45
CA ALA A 249 -11.94 19.02 7.99
C ALA A 249 -10.90 18.02 7.46
N ALA A 250 -9.72 17.92 8.08
CA ALA A 250 -8.71 16.95 7.69
C ALA A 250 -9.17 15.51 7.95
N VAL A 251 -9.81 15.24 9.10
CA VAL A 251 -10.39 13.92 9.40
C VAL A 251 -11.51 13.59 8.41
N ALA A 252 -12.42 14.52 8.15
CA ALA A 252 -13.49 14.33 7.17
C ALA A 252 -12.94 14.06 5.76
N GLY A 253 -11.92 14.80 5.34
CA GLY A 253 -11.24 14.60 4.06
C GLY A 253 -10.57 13.24 3.96
N PHE A 254 -9.90 12.78 5.02
CA PHE A 254 -9.31 11.44 5.07
C PHE A 254 -10.38 10.34 4.99
N VAL A 255 -11.51 10.49 5.69
CA VAL A 255 -12.64 9.56 5.63
C VAL A 255 -13.23 9.53 4.22
N ALA A 256 -13.46 10.68 3.59
CA ALA A 256 -13.93 10.78 2.22
C ALA A 256 -12.97 10.10 1.23
N TYR A 257 -11.66 10.30 1.39
CA TYR A 257 -10.64 9.63 0.59
C TYR A 257 -10.68 8.11 0.76
N ALA A 258 -10.76 7.62 2.01
CA ALA A 258 -10.80 6.20 2.30
C ALA A 258 -12.01 5.51 1.65
N PHE A 259 -13.22 6.07 1.84
CA PHE A 259 -14.44 5.55 1.24
C PHE A 259 -14.44 5.63 -0.28
N SER A 260 -13.98 6.74 -0.85
CA SER A 260 -13.90 6.90 -2.30
C SER A 260 -12.92 5.90 -2.91
N THR A 261 -11.80 5.63 -2.23
CA THR A 261 -10.77 4.70 -2.74
C THR A 261 -11.27 3.27 -2.70
N ASP A 262 -11.91 2.87 -1.61
CA ASP A 262 -12.46 1.53 -1.46
C ASP A 262 -13.62 1.32 -2.46
N SER A 263 -14.52 2.30 -2.60
CA SER A 263 -15.63 2.24 -3.56
C SER A 263 -15.14 2.18 -5.01
N LEU A 264 -14.17 3.03 -5.38
CA LEU A 264 -13.59 3.02 -6.72
C LEU A 264 -12.89 1.69 -7.00
N THR A 265 -12.14 1.16 -6.03
CA THR A 265 -11.44 -0.13 -6.20
C THR A 265 -12.44 -1.26 -6.41
N HIS A 266 -13.53 -1.33 -5.63
CA HIS A 266 -14.58 -2.32 -5.84
C HIS A 266 -15.26 -2.20 -7.21
N ALA A 267 -15.58 -0.96 -7.62
CA ALA A 267 -16.20 -0.71 -8.92
C ALA A 267 -15.27 -1.12 -10.07
N LEU A 268 -13.98 -0.79 -9.99
CA LEU A 268 -12.99 -1.15 -10.99
C LEU A 268 -12.75 -2.66 -11.04
N GLU A 269 -12.61 -3.34 -9.90
CA GLU A 269 -12.44 -4.79 -9.86
C GLU A 269 -13.64 -5.53 -10.47
N ALA A 270 -14.86 -5.12 -10.11
CA ALA A 270 -16.07 -5.67 -10.70
C ALA A 270 -16.16 -5.38 -12.20
N TRP A 271 -15.81 -4.16 -12.62
CA TRP A 271 -15.81 -3.78 -14.03
C TRP A 271 -14.80 -4.59 -14.84
N LEU A 272 -13.57 -4.78 -14.33
CA LEU A 272 -12.53 -5.58 -14.96
C LEU A 272 -12.98 -7.03 -15.14
N ASP A 273 -13.52 -7.65 -14.09
CA ASP A 273 -14.00 -9.03 -14.16
C ASP A 273 -15.10 -9.20 -15.21
N ARG A 274 -16.07 -8.27 -15.23
CA ARG A 274 -17.15 -8.29 -16.22
C ARG A 274 -16.62 -8.06 -17.62
N ARG A 275 -15.71 -7.11 -17.80
CA ARG A 275 -15.12 -6.79 -19.11
C ARG A 275 -14.35 -7.96 -19.67
N THR A 276 -13.57 -8.65 -18.84
CA THR A 276 -12.82 -9.84 -19.24
C THR A 276 -13.73 -11.04 -19.49
N ALA A 277 -14.71 -11.29 -18.63
CA ALA A 277 -15.68 -12.38 -18.84
C ALA A 277 -16.54 -12.17 -20.09
N ALA A 278 -16.78 -10.93 -20.50
CA ALA A 278 -17.54 -10.60 -21.71
C ALA A 278 -16.77 -10.87 -23.02
N LEU A 279 -15.47 -11.21 -22.97
CA LEU A 279 -14.70 -11.51 -24.19
C LEU A 279 -15.25 -12.75 -24.92
N SER A 280 -15.60 -13.80 -24.19
CA SER A 280 -16.27 -14.99 -24.73
C SER A 280 -16.85 -15.86 -23.61
N ALA A 281 -17.70 -16.83 -23.98
CA ALA A 281 -18.19 -17.83 -23.01
C ALA A 281 -17.05 -18.63 -22.35
N ALA A 282 -15.96 -18.89 -23.07
CA ALA A 282 -14.77 -19.56 -22.53
C ALA A 282 -14.05 -18.70 -21.48
N TYR A 283 -13.94 -17.38 -21.71
CA TYR A 283 -13.41 -16.45 -20.69
C TYR A 283 -14.30 -16.39 -19.46
N ALA A 284 -15.63 -16.37 -19.63
CA ALA A 284 -16.56 -16.40 -18.51
C ALA A 284 -16.42 -17.69 -17.69
N GLN A 285 -16.38 -18.85 -18.34
CA GLN A 285 -16.15 -20.15 -17.70
C GLN A 285 -14.79 -20.21 -16.99
N GLY A 286 -13.72 -19.80 -17.68
CA GLY A 286 -12.38 -19.74 -17.13
C GLY A 286 -12.27 -18.81 -15.92
N GLY A 287 -13.01 -17.70 -15.92
CA GLY A 287 -13.08 -16.79 -14.77
C GLY A 287 -13.77 -17.38 -13.54
N VAL A 288 -14.79 -18.23 -13.72
CA VAL A 288 -15.39 -18.98 -12.61
C VAL A 288 -14.36 -19.92 -12.00
N GLU A 289 -13.71 -20.74 -12.84
CA GLU A 289 -12.67 -21.68 -12.37
C GLU A 289 -11.54 -20.92 -11.68
N PHE A 290 -11.04 -19.83 -12.27
CA PHE A 290 -9.96 -19.02 -11.71
C PHE A 290 -10.28 -18.58 -10.27
N TYR A 291 -11.48 -18.04 -10.03
CA TYR A 291 -11.84 -17.61 -8.68
C TYR A 291 -12.09 -18.78 -7.72
N GLU A 292 -12.67 -19.89 -8.18
CA GLU A 292 -12.81 -21.11 -7.37
C GLU A 292 -11.45 -21.66 -6.93
N LYS A 293 -10.48 -21.66 -7.84
CA LYS A 293 -9.10 -22.09 -7.60
C LYS A 293 -8.39 -21.15 -6.63
N ILE A 294 -8.56 -19.83 -6.74
CA ILE A 294 -8.07 -18.88 -5.74
C ILE A 294 -8.65 -19.17 -4.36
N LEU A 295 -9.98 -19.32 -4.26
CA LEU A 295 -10.65 -19.58 -2.98
C LEU A 295 -10.17 -20.90 -2.36
N SER A 296 -10.07 -21.96 -3.16
CA SER A 296 -9.54 -23.27 -2.74
C SER A 296 -8.09 -23.17 -2.28
N GLY A 297 -7.25 -22.47 -3.03
CA GLY A 297 -5.84 -22.21 -2.68
C GLY A 297 -5.71 -21.46 -1.37
N ASN A 298 -6.53 -20.43 -1.15
CA ASN A 298 -6.55 -19.67 0.10
C ASN A 298 -7.01 -20.52 1.30
N ILE A 299 -7.97 -21.44 1.12
CA ILE A 299 -8.39 -22.39 2.17
C ILE A 299 -7.26 -23.38 2.48
N ALA A 300 -6.55 -23.87 1.46
CA ALA A 300 -5.40 -24.74 1.64
C ALA A 300 -4.28 -24.01 2.39
N LEU A 301 -3.97 -22.77 2.00
CA LEU A 301 -2.99 -21.91 2.69
C LEU A 301 -3.41 -21.57 4.12
N ARG A 302 -4.71 -21.33 4.37
CA ARG A 302 -5.24 -21.15 5.74
C ARG A 302 -4.86 -22.34 6.62
N SER A 303 -5.02 -23.55 6.09
CA SER A 303 -4.74 -24.79 6.80
C SER A 303 -3.24 -25.03 6.98
N LEU A 304 -2.44 -24.84 5.91
CA LEU A 304 -0.98 -25.04 5.93
C LEU A 304 -0.28 -24.10 6.93
N LEU A 305 -0.72 -22.85 7.02
CA LEU A 305 -0.09 -21.82 7.85
C LEU A 305 -0.62 -21.78 9.30
N GLY A 306 -1.60 -22.64 9.65
CA GLY A 306 -2.25 -22.66 10.96
C GLY A 306 -2.76 -21.28 11.39
N LYS A 307 -2.49 -20.88 12.64
CA LYS A 307 -2.92 -19.58 13.20
C LYS A 307 -2.57 -18.37 12.33
N ARG A 308 -1.44 -18.41 11.62
CA ARG A 308 -1.04 -17.33 10.70
C ARG A 308 -1.95 -17.31 9.47
N GLY A 309 -2.28 -18.47 8.93
CA GLY A 309 -3.24 -18.61 7.84
C GLY A 309 -4.62 -18.10 8.21
N GLU A 310 -5.05 -18.34 9.46
CA GLU A 310 -6.35 -17.89 9.95
C GLU A 310 -6.50 -16.37 10.03
N GLN A 311 -5.38 -15.66 10.20
CA GLN A 311 -5.31 -14.19 10.17
C GLN A 311 -5.28 -13.62 8.75
N LEU A 312 -4.98 -14.44 7.74
CA LEU A 312 -4.84 -14.01 6.34
C LEU A 312 -6.07 -14.35 5.51
N TYR A 313 -6.67 -15.52 5.74
CA TYR A 313 -7.77 -16.03 4.91
C TYR A 313 -8.93 -16.46 5.79
N THR A 314 -10.15 -16.12 5.40
CA THR A 314 -11.41 -16.57 6.01
C THR A 314 -11.67 -18.06 5.71
N PRO A 315 -12.58 -18.73 6.43
CA PRO A 315 -12.98 -20.11 6.11
C PRO A 315 -13.54 -20.29 4.69
N SER A 316 -14.08 -19.24 4.07
CA SER A 316 -14.56 -19.27 2.69
C SER A 316 -13.47 -19.03 1.65
N GLY A 317 -12.21 -18.78 2.06
CA GLY A 317 -11.10 -18.47 1.15
C GLY A 317 -10.97 -17.00 0.76
N ASN A 318 -11.81 -16.10 1.27
CA ASN A 318 -11.60 -14.65 1.11
C ASN A 318 -10.45 -14.15 1.98
N ILE A 319 -9.81 -13.04 1.59
CA ILE A 319 -8.77 -12.39 2.42
C ILE A 319 -9.42 -11.73 3.64
N VAL A 320 -8.86 -11.95 4.82
CA VAL A 320 -9.30 -11.28 6.06
C VAL A 320 -8.91 -9.80 5.99
N PRO A 321 -9.86 -8.87 6.17
CA PRO A 321 -9.54 -7.44 6.23
C PRO A 321 -8.56 -7.15 7.37
N ARG A 322 -7.39 -6.55 7.05
CA ARG A 322 -6.41 -6.12 8.07
C ARG A 322 -6.87 -4.92 8.89
N HIS A 323 -7.90 -4.21 8.44
CA HIS A 323 -8.41 -3.00 9.06
C HIS A 323 -9.85 -3.23 9.49
N TRP A 324 -10.19 -2.78 10.70
CA TRP A 324 -11.50 -3.00 11.33
C TRP A 324 -12.68 -2.40 10.54
N PHE A 325 -12.42 -1.41 9.68
CA PHE A 325 -13.44 -0.65 8.97
C PHE A 325 -13.19 -0.51 7.46
N ARG A 326 -12.17 -1.17 6.89
CA ARG A 326 -11.86 -1.08 5.44
C ARG A 326 -11.70 -2.44 4.80
N ILE A 327 -12.60 -2.72 3.87
CA ILE A 327 -12.47 -3.79 2.88
C ILE A 327 -11.93 -3.10 1.63
N LYS A 328 -10.64 -3.31 1.32
CA LYS A 328 -9.97 -2.63 0.20
C LYS A 328 -10.25 -3.28 -1.15
N HIS A 329 -10.57 -4.56 -1.14
CA HIS A 329 -10.75 -5.38 -2.34
C HIS A 329 -12.07 -6.12 -2.25
N LEU A 330 -12.74 -6.24 -3.39
CA LEU A 330 -13.98 -6.99 -3.51
C LEU A 330 -13.70 -8.46 -3.15
N PRO A 331 -14.48 -9.07 -2.24
CA PRO A 331 -14.27 -10.47 -1.85
C PRO A 331 -14.27 -11.40 -3.08
N TYR A 332 -13.33 -12.34 -3.13
CA TYR A 332 -13.23 -13.30 -4.23
C TYR A 332 -14.50 -14.13 -4.42
N THR A 333 -15.27 -14.40 -3.37
CA THR A 333 -16.59 -15.03 -3.49
C THR A 333 -17.55 -14.18 -4.30
N THR A 334 -17.60 -12.87 -4.05
CA THR A 334 -18.45 -11.94 -4.81
C THR A 334 -18.00 -11.82 -6.27
N ARG A 335 -16.68 -11.81 -6.50
CA ARG A 335 -16.10 -11.80 -7.86
C ARG A 335 -16.46 -13.07 -8.63
N ARG A 336 -16.29 -14.24 -8.03
CA ARG A 336 -16.73 -15.54 -8.58
C ARG A 336 -18.20 -15.52 -8.95
N ASP A 337 -19.06 -15.11 -8.02
CA ASP A 337 -20.52 -15.16 -8.22
C ASP A 337 -20.96 -14.23 -9.35
N SER A 338 -20.34 -13.05 -9.49
CA SER A 338 -20.59 -12.13 -10.60
C SER A 338 -20.20 -12.75 -11.94
N VAL A 339 -19.04 -13.39 -12.04
CA VAL A 339 -18.59 -14.04 -13.28
C VAL A 339 -19.45 -15.26 -13.61
N LEU A 340 -19.82 -16.05 -12.59
CA LEU A 340 -20.72 -17.19 -12.72
C LEU A 340 -22.09 -16.79 -13.25
N GLN A 341 -22.64 -15.67 -12.77
CA GLN A 341 -23.90 -15.14 -13.30
C GLN A 341 -23.79 -14.77 -14.79
N MET A 342 -22.69 -14.14 -15.19
CA MET A 342 -22.43 -13.83 -16.59
C MET A 342 -22.31 -15.10 -17.45
N TRP A 343 -21.53 -16.08 -16.99
CA TRP A 343 -21.39 -17.34 -17.71
C TRP A 343 -22.74 -18.05 -17.88
N ARG A 344 -23.56 -18.13 -16.82
CA ARG A 344 -24.92 -18.69 -16.91
C ARG A 344 -25.82 -17.95 -17.90
N ALA A 345 -25.71 -16.62 -17.98
CA ALA A 345 -26.45 -15.84 -18.96
C ALA A 345 -26.02 -16.16 -20.41
N THR A 346 -24.74 -16.44 -20.65
CA THR A 346 -24.27 -16.86 -21.99
C THR A 346 -24.81 -18.22 -22.42
N LEU A 347 -25.13 -19.11 -21.47
CA LEU A 347 -25.70 -20.44 -21.74
C LEU A 347 -27.21 -20.41 -22.02
N ASN A 348 -27.92 -19.38 -21.54
CA ASN A 348 -29.37 -19.24 -21.66
C ASN A 348 -29.77 -17.90 -22.31
N PRO A 349 -29.55 -17.71 -23.63
CA PRO A 349 -29.83 -16.44 -24.31
C PRO A 349 -31.33 -16.07 -24.44
N GLY A 350 -32.25 -16.94 -24.02
CA GLY A 350 -33.71 -16.82 -24.25
C GLY A 350 -34.53 -16.07 -23.19
N HIS A 351 -33.91 -15.40 -22.22
CA HIS A 351 -34.62 -14.67 -21.15
C HIS A 351 -34.07 -13.24 -20.96
N SER A 352 -33.93 -12.49 -22.05
CA SER A 352 -33.69 -11.04 -22.02
C SER A 352 -34.81 -10.29 -22.71
#